data_AF-A0A3P3W6G9-F1
#
_entry.id   AF-A0A3P3W6G9-F1
#
_cell.length_a   1.000
_cell.length_b   1.000
_cell.length_c   1.000
_cell.angle_alpha   90.00
_cell.angle_beta   90.00
_cell.angle_gamma   90.00
#
_symmetry.space_group_name_H-M   'P 1'
#
loop_
_entity.id
_entity.type
_entity.pdbx_description
1 polymer ?
#
loop_
_entity_poly.entity_id
_entity_poly.type
_entity_poly.pdbx_seq_one_letter_code
_entity_poly.pdbx_strand_id
1 'polypeptide(L)'
;MDFNFFTVLEKDNKELIHSSFMRFLLGEDSRFAEKFLGIEAFGPQKVISLEKSYLLDIRGKNRRCRLDIEIVDGQRIIIIENKFKSFPDTAQLAHYDQVLDCQHPGKHQVKFLLCFDKNLFAGHGDWIVKDYSDLSIYLAEYLDGMDNGDKKLFITHYYSFLKDYLQKYETYLKSSSCIFLNQSENENKFWLRLLYSHLKIRLDRYFAEKGMTVGIGFGNGNASIPLMDIVPEHWILNDQRLLLQVQNGELKFYGLTKDKVFLNEIIAFSRSVINNVEFKKMTSRKENTAFIFKLNIHNPLQQGQDFNLDYIYEIVIRFLEIIEERIIVPYLLKS
;
A
#
# COMPACT_ATOMS: atom_id res chain seq x y z
N MET A 1 -18.55 0.01 26.31
CA MET A 1 -17.73 -0.72 25.34
C MET A 1 -17.42 -2.05 25.96
N ASP A 2 -17.83 -3.15 25.33
CA ASP A 2 -17.37 -4.47 25.72
C ASP A 2 -15.86 -4.57 25.43
N PHE A 3 -15.12 -5.18 26.33
CA PHE A 3 -13.68 -5.28 26.25
C PHE A 3 -13.24 -6.19 25.08
N ASN A 4 -12.25 -5.77 24.30
CA ASN A 4 -11.65 -6.57 23.21
C ASN A 4 -10.11 -6.57 23.30
N PHE A 5 -9.50 -7.76 23.31
CA PHE A 5 -8.04 -7.92 23.41
C PHE A 5 -7.31 -7.21 22.27
N PHE A 6 -7.82 -7.31 21.05
CA PHE A 6 -7.14 -6.84 19.85
C PHE A 6 -7.18 -5.33 19.71
N THR A 7 -8.24 -4.67 20.21
CA THR A 7 -8.29 -3.20 20.31
C THR A 7 -7.22 -2.63 21.27
N VAL A 8 -6.79 -3.42 22.26
CA VAL A 8 -5.67 -3.05 23.12
C VAL A 8 -4.34 -3.30 22.40
N LEU A 9 -4.17 -4.51 21.84
CA LEU A 9 -2.92 -4.94 21.21
C LEU A 9 -2.57 -4.11 19.97
N GLU A 10 -3.55 -3.71 19.17
CA GLU A 10 -3.34 -3.01 17.87
C GLU A 10 -2.61 -1.67 17.96
N LYS A 11 -2.47 -1.13 19.18
CA LYS A 11 -1.73 0.09 19.46
C LYS A 11 -0.23 -0.07 19.23
N ASP A 12 0.31 -1.28 19.43
CA ASP A 12 1.74 -1.56 19.31
C ASP A 12 2.15 -1.87 17.87
N ASN A 13 1.54 -2.89 17.25
CA ASN A 13 1.83 -3.23 15.85
C ASN A 13 0.70 -4.03 15.17
N LYS A 14 -0.09 -3.35 14.34
CA LYS A 14 -1.24 -3.94 13.63
C LYS A 14 -0.87 -5.19 12.82
N GLU A 15 0.17 -5.14 11.97
CA GLU A 15 0.54 -6.27 11.11
C GLU A 15 1.01 -7.50 11.89
N LEU A 16 1.83 -7.31 12.91
CA LEU A 16 2.35 -8.44 13.69
C LEU A 16 1.24 -9.20 14.42
N ILE A 17 0.19 -8.51 14.85
CA ILE A 17 -0.96 -9.14 15.52
C ILE A 17 -1.70 -10.07 14.57
N HIS A 18 -1.93 -9.63 13.33
CA HIS A 18 -2.55 -10.48 12.31
C HIS A 18 -1.69 -11.70 11.98
N SER A 19 -0.38 -11.50 11.78
CA SER A 19 0.55 -12.61 11.54
C SER A 19 0.61 -13.58 12.73
N SER A 20 0.63 -13.04 13.96
CA SER A 20 0.63 -13.83 15.20
C SER A 20 -0.65 -14.63 15.37
N PHE A 21 -1.81 -14.04 15.06
CA PHE A 21 -3.09 -14.71 15.12
C PHE A 21 -3.19 -15.83 14.07
N MET A 22 -2.72 -15.60 12.84
CA MET A 22 -2.63 -16.64 11.83
C MET A 22 -1.69 -17.78 12.26
N ARG A 23 -0.52 -17.45 12.82
CA ARG A 23 0.41 -18.44 13.38
C ARG A 23 -0.22 -19.26 14.51
N PHE A 24 -1.04 -18.64 15.35
CA PHE A 24 -1.85 -19.34 16.34
C PHE A 24 -2.81 -20.35 15.67
N LEU A 25 -3.60 -19.94 14.69
CA LEU A 25 -4.51 -20.85 13.98
C LEU A 25 -3.77 -22.01 13.29
N LEU A 26 -2.65 -21.72 12.62
CA LEU A 26 -1.81 -22.73 11.97
C LEU A 26 -1.23 -23.77 12.94
N GLY A 27 -0.97 -23.36 14.19
CA GLY A 27 -0.46 -24.25 15.23
C GLY A 27 -1.55 -25.07 15.90
N GLU A 28 -2.71 -24.45 16.13
CA GLU A 28 -3.75 -24.92 17.04
C GLU A 28 -4.96 -25.56 16.35
N ASP A 29 -5.02 -25.51 15.02
CA ASP A 29 -6.13 -26.04 14.25
C ASP A 29 -5.66 -26.55 12.89
N SER A 30 -5.62 -27.88 12.74
CA SER A 30 -5.23 -28.54 11.49
C SER A 30 -6.14 -28.17 10.32
N ARG A 31 -7.41 -27.80 10.59
CA ARG A 31 -8.38 -27.43 9.57
C ARG A 31 -8.10 -26.08 8.94
N PHE A 32 -7.35 -25.19 9.60
CA PHE A 32 -7.03 -23.89 9.04
C PHE A 32 -6.23 -24.00 7.74
N ALA A 33 -5.26 -24.91 7.70
CA ALA A 33 -4.50 -25.19 6.48
C ALA A 33 -5.40 -25.70 5.35
N GLU A 34 -6.28 -26.64 5.66
CA GLU A 34 -7.14 -27.27 4.65
C GLU A 34 -8.25 -26.35 4.15
N LYS A 35 -8.96 -25.69 5.06
CA LYS A 35 -10.16 -24.90 4.71
C LYS A 35 -9.82 -23.49 4.26
N PHE A 36 -8.92 -22.80 4.96
CA PHE A 36 -8.61 -21.41 4.62
C PHE A 36 -7.54 -21.32 3.54
N LEU A 37 -6.40 -22.00 3.73
CA LEU A 37 -5.30 -21.99 2.75
C LEU A 37 -5.56 -22.92 1.55
N GLY A 38 -6.40 -23.95 1.71
CA GLY A 38 -6.68 -24.90 0.63
C GLY A 38 -5.55 -25.90 0.38
N ILE A 39 -4.76 -26.22 1.42
CA ILE A 39 -3.61 -27.13 1.31
C ILE A 39 -3.75 -28.31 2.26
N GLU A 40 -3.10 -29.42 1.94
CA GLU A 40 -3.06 -30.59 2.83
C GLU A 40 -2.54 -30.21 4.22
N ALA A 41 -3.18 -30.76 5.25
CA ALA A 41 -2.78 -30.57 6.64
C ALA A 41 -1.27 -30.82 6.82
N PHE A 42 -0.69 -30.05 7.71
CA PHE A 42 0.73 -30.14 7.97
C PHE A 42 1.11 -31.41 8.72
N GLY A 43 2.32 -31.90 8.47
CA GLY A 43 2.93 -32.96 9.26
C GLY A 43 3.13 -32.57 10.73
N PRO A 44 3.34 -33.58 11.60
CA PRO A 44 3.53 -33.36 13.04
C PRO A 44 4.81 -32.58 13.38
N GLN A 45 5.78 -32.54 12.46
CA GLN A 45 7.09 -31.89 12.66
C GLN A 45 7.18 -30.49 12.03
N LYS A 46 6.04 -29.88 11.65
CA LYS A 46 6.03 -28.53 11.08
C LYS A 46 6.73 -27.52 12.01
N VAL A 47 7.42 -26.56 11.41
CA VAL A 47 7.98 -25.41 12.13
C VAL A 47 7.36 -24.15 11.56
N ILE A 48 6.66 -23.39 12.41
CA ILE A 48 6.02 -22.12 12.05
C ILE A 48 6.80 -20.97 12.69
N SER A 49 7.44 -20.15 11.85
CA SER A 49 8.24 -19.01 12.25
C SER A 49 7.57 -17.70 11.85
N LEU A 50 7.54 -16.73 12.77
CA LEU A 50 7.14 -15.35 12.48
C LEU A 50 8.36 -14.51 12.11
N GLU A 51 8.18 -13.54 11.22
CA GLU A 51 9.17 -12.51 10.89
C GLU A 51 10.55 -13.06 10.48
N LYS A 52 10.55 -14.18 9.74
CA LYS A 52 11.77 -14.87 9.33
C LYS A 52 12.60 -13.96 8.44
N SER A 53 13.83 -13.69 8.86
CA SER A 53 14.76 -12.83 8.13
C SER A 53 15.83 -13.62 7.41
N TYR A 54 16.07 -13.26 6.16
CA TYR A 54 17.14 -13.77 5.31
C TYR A 54 18.08 -12.64 4.92
N LEU A 55 19.37 -12.96 4.81
CA LEU A 55 20.39 -12.08 4.25
C LEU A 55 20.83 -12.65 2.92
N LEU A 56 20.70 -11.86 1.86
CA LEU A 56 21.19 -12.21 0.53
C LEU A 56 22.30 -11.25 0.15
N ASP A 57 23.44 -11.80 -0.29
CA ASP A 57 24.43 -11.00 -1.00
C ASP A 57 24.05 -10.93 -2.48
N ILE A 58 23.63 -9.74 -2.92
CA ILE A 58 23.37 -9.47 -4.33
C ILE A 58 24.38 -8.42 -4.78
N ARG A 59 25.37 -8.84 -5.58
CA ARG A 59 26.42 -7.98 -6.17
C ARG A 59 27.23 -7.22 -5.09
N GLY A 60 27.61 -7.87 -4.00
CA GLY A 60 28.39 -7.28 -2.91
C GLY A 60 27.57 -6.37 -1.98
N LYS A 61 26.23 -6.40 -2.09
CA LYS A 61 25.31 -5.68 -1.20
C LYS A 61 24.43 -6.67 -0.48
N ASN A 62 24.57 -6.73 0.84
CA ASN A 62 23.68 -7.49 1.71
C ASN A 62 22.29 -6.84 1.71
N ARG A 63 21.32 -7.51 1.13
CA ARG A 63 19.90 -7.16 1.23
C ARG A 63 19.24 -8.09 2.24
N ARG A 64 18.54 -7.47 3.20
CA ARG A 64 17.72 -8.21 4.16
C ARG A 64 16.31 -8.34 3.62
N CYS A 65 15.80 -9.56 3.59
CA CYS A 65 14.40 -9.86 3.34
C CYS A 65 13.76 -10.38 4.63
N ARG A 66 12.55 -9.93 4.96
CA ARG A 66 11.77 -10.44 6.10
C ARG A 66 10.45 -10.95 5.56
N LEU A 67 10.14 -12.22 5.81
CA LEU A 67 8.87 -12.86 5.50
C LEU A 67 8.02 -12.91 6.77
N ASP A 68 6.73 -12.57 6.66
CA ASP A 68 5.87 -12.44 7.83
C ASP A 68 5.60 -13.79 8.53
N ILE A 69 5.29 -14.84 7.76
CA ILE A 69 5.14 -16.21 8.26
C ILE A 69 5.84 -17.18 7.31
N GLU A 70 6.71 -18.02 7.87
CA GLU A 70 7.31 -19.17 7.18
C GLU A 70 6.89 -20.47 7.89
N ILE A 71 6.43 -21.45 7.12
CA ILE A 71 6.14 -22.79 7.59
C ILE A 71 7.03 -23.77 6.83
N VAL A 72 7.86 -24.51 7.55
CA VAL A 72 8.66 -25.61 6.99
C VAL A 72 8.03 -26.93 7.40
N ASP A 73 7.65 -27.74 6.41
CA ASP A 73 6.97 -29.03 6.60
C ASP A 73 7.57 -30.08 5.65
N GLY A 74 8.64 -30.74 6.10
CA GLY A 74 9.41 -31.67 5.28
C GLY A 74 10.03 -30.99 4.05
N GLN A 75 9.64 -31.46 2.85
CA GLN A 75 10.07 -30.91 1.56
C GLN A 75 9.23 -29.72 1.08
N ARG A 76 8.18 -29.35 1.84
CA ARG A 76 7.30 -28.23 1.52
C ARG A 76 7.71 -27.02 2.35
N ILE A 77 7.70 -25.85 1.72
CA ILE A 77 7.77 -24.56 2.39
C ILE A 77 6.55 -23.74 2.03
N ILE A 78 5.88 -23.18 3.04
CA ILE A 78 4.74 -22.31 2.86
C ILE A 78 5.09 -20.93 3.41
N ILE A 79 4.86 -19.91 2.60
CA ILE A 79 5.02 -18.50 2.99
C ILE A 79 3.66 -17.85 3.04
N ILE A 80 3.40 -17.06 4.08
CA ILE A 80 2.24 -16.17 4.13
C ILE A 80 2.77 -14.76 4.37
N GLU A 81 2.62 -13.90 3.38
CA GLU A 81 2.89 -12.47 3.49
C GLU A 81 1.61 -11.72 3.85
N ASN A 82 1.68 -10.90 4.90
CA ASN A 82 0.54 -10.23 5.48
C ASN A 82 0.57 -8.72 5.18
N LYS A 83 -0.31 -8.26 4.30
CA LYS A 83 -0.44 -6.85 3.91
C LYS A 83 -1.66 -6.21 4.55
N PHE A 84 -1.63 -6.06 5.88
CA PHE A 84 -2.74 -5.40 6.58
C PHE A 84 -2.72 -3.87 6.39
N LYS A 85 -1.54 -3.24 6.27
CA LYS A 85 -1.45 -1.76 6.16
C LYS A 85 -1.24 -1.27 4.73
N SER A 86 -1.19 -2.17 3.76
CA SER A 86 -0.83 -1.87 2.37
C SER A 86 -1.34 -2.96 1.44
N PHE A 87 -1.01 -2.84 0.16
CA PHE A 87 -1.21 -3.86 -0.84
C PHE A 87 0.14 -4.34 -1.38
N PRO A 88 0.21 -5.54 -1.98
CA PRO A 88 1.45 -6.07 -2.55
C PRO A 88 2.07 -5.14 -3.60
N ASP A 89 3.39 -5.17 -3.64
CA ASP A 89 4.19 -4.65 -4.74
C ASP A 89 4.79 -5.84 -5.51
N THR A 90 4.54 -5.92 -6.82
CA THR A 90 5.09 -6.97 -7.69
C THR A 90 6.60 -7.05 -7.60
N ALA A 91 7.30 -5.92 -7.42
CA ALA A 91 8.75 -5.90 -7.26
C ALA A 91 9.19 -6.55 -5.93
N GLN A 92 8.39 -6.39 -4.87
CA GLN A 92 8.63 -7.04 -3.59
C GLN A 92 8.39 -8.55 -3.67
N LEU A 93 7.31 -8.99 -4.32
CA LEU A 93 7.04 -10.42 -4.49
C LEU A 93 8.11 -11.12 -5.33
N ALA A 94 8.57 -10.48 -6.42
CA ALA A 94 9.68 -10.98 -7.23
C ALA A 94 10.97 -11.10 -6.41
N HIS A 95 11.20 -10.16 -5.48
CA HIS A 95 12.34 -10.25 -4.57
C HIS A 95 12.19 -11.42 -3.59
N TYR A 96 10.99 -11.67 -3.08
CA TYR A 96 10.72 -12.82 -2.21
C TYR A 96 10.95 -14.14 -2.92
N ASP A 97 10.52 -14.26 -4.17
CA ASP A 97 10.77 -15.46 -4.98
C ASP A 97 12.27 -15.76 -5.12
N GLN A 98 13.07 -14.73 -5.41
CA GLN A 98 14.54 -14.87 -5.43
C GLN A 98 15.11 -15.32 -4.08
N VAL A 99 14.56 -14.83 -2.98
CA VAL A 99 14.99 -15.22 -1.63
C VAL A 99 14.67 -16.69 -1.38
N LEU A 100 13.47 -17.13 -1.71
CA LEU A 100 13.03 -18.50 -1.47
C LEU A 100 13.83 -19.50 -2.30
N ASP A 101 14.07 -19.18 -3.57
CA ASP A 101 14.89 -20.03 -4.45
C ASP A 101 16.32 -20.20 -3.96
N CYS A 102 16.92 -19.13 -3.43
CA CYS A 102 18.27 -19.17 -2.87
C CYS A 102 18.33 -19.91 -1.52
N GLN A 103 17.35 -19.71 -0.65
CA GLN A 103 17.41 -20.18 0.75
C GLN A 103 16.83 -21.59 0.93
N HIS A 104 15.95 -22.02 0.04
CA HIS A 104 15.27 -23.31 0.11
C HIS A 104 15.34 -24.05 -1.24
N PRO A 105 16.56 -24.30 -1.76
CA PRO A 105 16.72 -24.94 -3.07
C PRO A 105 16.11 -26.35 -3.05
N GLY A 106 15.31 -26.66 -4.09
CA GLY A 106 14.70 -27.97 -4.27
C GLY A 106 13.46 -28.25 -3.41
N LYS A 107 13.03 -27.32 -2.54
CA LYS A 107 11.76 -27.46 -1.81
C LYS A 107 10.57 -27.05 -2.68
N HIS A 108 9.42 -27.70 -2.44
CA HIS A 108 8.15 -27.28 -3.03
C HIS A 108 7.62 -26.05 -2.29
N GLN A 109 7.56 -24.92 -2.99
CA GLN A 109 7.13 -23.64 -2.43
C GLN A 109 5.63 -23.42 -2.66
N VAL A 110 4.91 -22.99 -1.62
CA VAL A 110 3.52 -22.54 -1.71
C VAL A 110 3.44 -21.16 -1.07
N LYS A 111 2.98 -20.15 -1.82
CA LYS A 111 3.09 -18.75 -1.41
C LYS A 111 1.72 -18.11 -1.35
N PHE A 112 1.39 -17.55 -0.19
CA PHE A 112 0.13 -16.85 0.05
C PHE A 112 0.38 -15.38 0.32
N LEU A 113 -0.43 -14.55 -0.31
CA LEU A 113 -0.53 -13.14 -0.01
C LEU A 113 -1.89 -12.87 0.64
N LEU A 114 -1.90 -12.22 1.79
CA LEU A 114 -3.12 -11.79 2.47
C LEU A 114 -3.23 -10.26 2.45
N CYS A 115 -4.34 -9.71 1.93
CA CYS A 115 -4.59 -8.26 1.89
C CYS A 115 -6.08 -7.91 2.07
N PHE A 116 -6.43 -6.62 2.00
CA PHE A 116 -7.82 -6.18 2.16
C PHE A 116 -8.74 -6.48 0.97
N ASP A 117 -8.20 -6.52 -0.24
CA ASP A 117 -8.97 -6.76 -1.46
C ASP A 117 -8.11 -7.52 -2.46
N LYS A 118 -8.42 -8.80 -2.65
CA LYS A 118 -7.69 -9.67 -3.57
C LYS A 118 -7.93 -9.35 -5.05
N ASN A 119 -9.04 -8.68 -5.39
CA ASN A 119 -9.41 -8.40 -6.78
C ASN A 119 -8.61 -7.22 -7.37
N LEU A 120 -7.96 -6.42 -6.52
CA LEU A 120 -7.08 -5.34 -6.98
C LEU A 120 -5.80 -5.86 -7.60
N PHE A 121 -5.31 -7.00 -7.12
CA PHE A 121 -4.05 -7.55 -7.56
C PHE A 121 -4.26 -8.56 -8.69
N ALA A 122 -3.62 -8.32 -9.84
CA ALA A 122 -3.71 -9.19 -11.00
C ALA A 122 -2.91 -10.51 -10.87
N GLY A 123 -2.36 -10.80 -9.68
CA GLY A 123 -1.48 -11.93 -9.41
C GLY A 123 -0.01 -11.63 -9.73
N HIS A 124 0.90 -12.43 -9.16
CA HIS A 124 2.32 -12.45 -9.47
C HIS A 124 2.81 -13.88 -9.39
N GLY A 125 3.27 -14.43 -10.52
CA GLY A 125 3.69 -15.82 -10.59
C GLY A 125 2.60 -16.78 -10.07
N ASP A 126 3.00 -17.62 -9.12
CA ASP A 126 2.20 -18.64 -8.43
C ASP A 126 1.71 -18.19 -7.04
N TRP A 127 1.80 -16.89 -6.70
CA TRP A 127 1.27 -16.38 -5.44
C TRP A 127 -0.27 -16.50 -5.38
N ILE A 128 -0.76 -17.20 -4.36
CA ILE A 128 -2.19 -17.34 -4.08
C ILE A 128 -2.63 -16.15 -3.23
N VAL A 129 -3.56 -15.35 -3.77
CA VAL A 129 -4.09 -14.17 -3.06
C VAL A 129 -5.34 -14.55 -2.29
N LYS A 130 -5.33 -14.27 -0.98
CA LYS A 130 -6.48 -14.33 -0.09
C LYS A 130 -6.77 -12.92 0.43
N ASP A 131 -8.01 -12.67 0.81
CA ASP A 131 -8.35 -11.44 1.51
C ASP A 131 -8.82 -11.66 2.94
N TYR A 132 -8.93 -10.57 3.70
CA TYR A 132 -9.43 -10.64 5.07
C TYR A 132 -10.92 -11.00 5.16
N SER A 133 -11.68 -10.85 4.07
CA SER A 133 -13.06 -11.34 4.00
C SER A 133 -13.09 -12.86 3.97
N ASP A 134 -12.19 -13.51 3.22
CA ASP A 134 -12.00 -14.96 3.23
C ASP A 134 -11.68 -15.45 4.66
N LEU A 135 -10.80 -14.73 5.37
CA LEU A 135 -10.45 -15.07 6.75
C LEU A 135 -11.66 -14.87 7.70
N SER A 136 -12.42 -13.80 7.50
CA SER A 136 -13.63 -13.52 8.29
C SER A 136 -14.67 -14.63 8.13
N ILE A 137 -14.93 -15.07 6.90
CA ILE A 137 -15.83 -16.19 6.60
C ILE A 137 -15.36 -17.47 7.30
N TYR A 138 -14.07 -17.80 7.16
CA TYR A 138 -13.49 -18.95 7.85
C TYR A 138 -13.72 -18.90 9.37
N LEU A 139 -13.46 -17.75 10.00
CA LEU A 139 -13.58 -17.59 11.44
C LEU A 139 -15.02 -17.73 11.92
N ALA A 140 -15.99 -17.24 11.14
CA ALA A 140 -17.41 -17.41 11.46
C ALA A 140 -17.78 -18.89 11.52
N GLU A 141 -17.46 -19.65 10.47
CA GLU A 141 -17.70 -21.10 10.42
C GLU A 141 -16.95 -21.85 11.52
N TYR A 142 -15.73 -21.40 11.82
CA TYR A 142 -14.90 -22.01 12.86
C TYR A 142 -15.52 -21.84 14.25
N LEU A 143 -16.06 -20.65 14.56
CA LEU A 143 -16.66 -20.33 15.85
C LEU A 143 -17.97 -21.08 16.12
N ASP A 144 -18.78 -21.33 15.08
CA ASP A 144 -20.06 -22.04 15.21
C ASP A 144 -19.87 -23.48 15.74
N GLY A 145 -18.74 -24.11 15.41
CA GLY A 145 -18.40 -25.46 15.84
C GLY A 145 -17.60 -25.56 17.14
N MET A 146 -17.37 -24.46 17.87
CA MET A 146 -16.53 -24.46 19.08
C MET A 146 -17.33 -24.48 20.37
N ASP A 147 -16.87 -25.29 21.32
CA ASP A 147 -17.32 -25.22 22.72
C ASP A 147 -16.91 -23.91 23.38
N ASN A 148 -17.70 -23.47 24.36
CA ASN A 148 -17.41 -22.26 25.11
C ASN A 148 -16.14 -22.43 25.96
N GLY A 149 -15.25 -21.44 25.89
CA GLY A 149 -13.99 -21.41 26.64
C GLY A 149 -13.07 -20.30 26.14
N ASP A 150 -11.89 -20.19 26.76
CA ASP A 150 -10.94 -19.08 26.51
C ASP A 150 -10.50 -19.00 25.05
N LYS A 151 -10.30 -20.16 24.39
CA LYS A 151 -9.94 -20.22 22.96
C LYS A 151 -11.03 -19.62 22.07
N LYS A 152 -12.30 -19.97 22.33
CA LYS A 152 -13.44 -19.42 21.59
C LYS A 152 -13.57 -17.92 21.85
N LEU A 153 -13.40 -17.48 23.09
CA LEU A 153 -13.42 -16.05 23.45
C LEU A 153 -12.34 -15.26 22.71
N PHE A 154 -11.11 -15.75 22.69
CA PHE A 154 -9.99 -15.12 21.99
C PHE A 154 -10.26 -14.98 20.48
N ILE A 155 -10.75 -16.04 19.84
CA ILE A 155 -11.08 -16.03 18.41
C ILE A 155 -12.27 -15.10 18.12
N THR A 156 -13.30 -15.10 18.97
CA THR A 156 -14.44 -14.17 18.86
C THR A 156 -13.98 -12.72 18.92
N HIS A 157 -13.05 -12.37 19.81
CA HIS A 157 -12.50 -11.02 19.90
C HIS A 157 -11.77 -10.63 18.61
N TYR A 158 -10.96 -11.52 18.03
CA TYR A 158 -10.28 -11.25 16.75
C TYR A 158 -11.28 -11.13 15.59
N TYR A 159 -12.27 -12.02 15.52
CA TYR A 159 -13.29 -12.00 14.47
C TYR A 159 -14.08 -10.69 14.49
N SER A 160 -14.54 -10.27 15.68
CA SER A 160 -15.22 -8.98 15.87
C SER A 160 -14.33 -7.81 15.45
N PHE A 161 -13.07 -7.81 15.90
CA PHE A 161 -12.07 -6.82 15.50
C PHE A 161 -11.87 -6.75 13.98
N LEU A 162 -11.75 -7.89 13.31
CA LEU A 162 -11.56 -7.96 11.86
C LEU A 162 -12.80 -7.45 11.10
N LYS A 163 -14.00 -7.79 11.55
CA LYS A 163 -15.26 -7.32 10.95
C LYS A 163 -15.38 -5.80 10.99
N ASP A 164 -15.01 -5.18 12.12
CA ASP A 164 -15.04 -3.72 12.24
C ASP A 164 -14.12 -3.05 11.20
N TYR A 165 -12.93 -3.64 10.98
CA TYR A 165 -12.00 -3.17 9.95
C TYR A 165 -12.55 -3.36 8.54
N LEU A 166 -13.12 -4.53 8.22
CA LEU A 166 -13.72 -4.79 6.91
C LEU A 166 -14.88 -3.82 6.62
N GLN A 167 -15.76 -3.61 7.60
CA GLN A 167 -16.88 -2.68 7.46
C GLN A 167 -16.41 -1.23 7.25
N LYS A 168 -15.38 -0.79 7.99
CA LYS A 168 -14.76 0.53 7.79
C LYS A 168 -14.14 0.65 6.42
N TYR A 169 -13.40 -0.37 5.98
CA TYR A 169 -12.79 -0.40 4.64
C TYR A 169 -13.85 -0.25 3.53
N GLU A 170 -14.92 -1.05 3.58
CA GLU A 170 -16.04 -0.95 2.62
C GLU A 170 -16.72 0.41 2.65
N THR A 171 -16.89 0.99 3.84
CA THR A 171 -17.46 2.33 4.00
C THR A 171 -16.56 3.37 3.32
N TYR A 172 -15.25 3.29 3.52
CA TYR A 172 -14.30 4.24 2.94
C TYR A 172 -14.11 4.08 1.43
N LEU A 173 -14.33 2.88 0.89
CA LEU A 173 -14.39 2.68 -0.56
C LEU A 173 -15.63 3.33 -1.19
N LYS A 174 -16.78 3.32 -0.49
CA LYS A 174 -18.00 4.00 -0.93
C LYS A 174 -17.90 5.51 -0.80
N SER A 175 -17.30 5.98 0.31
CA SER A 175 -17.13 7.38 0.65
C SER A 175 -15.78 7.59 1.32
N SER A 176 -14.83 8.19 0.61
CA SER A 176 -13.51 8.50 1.16
C SER A 176 -13.46 9.90 1.80
N SER A 177 -14.56 10.66 1.75
CA SER A 177 -14.58 12.08 2.09
C SER A 177 -14.06 12.41 3.48
N CYS A 178 -14.49 11.68 4.51
CA CYS A 178 -14.07 11.91 5.88
C CYS A 178 -12.57 11.70 6.08
N ILE A 179 -12.00 10.66 5.46
CA ILE A 179 -10.57 10.32 5.58
C ILE A 179 -9.70 11.40 4.95
N PHE A 180 -10.10 11.90 3.78
CA PHE A 180 -9.37 12.95 3.08
C PHE A 180 -9.63 14.33 3.67
N LEU A 181 -10.77 14.62 4.32
CA LEU A 181 -10.96 15.89 5.00
C LEU A 181 -10.20 15.97 6.33
N ASN A 182 -10.03 14.84 7.02
CA ASN A 182 -9.45 14.78 8.36
C ASN A 182 -8.11 14.01 8.39
N GLN A 183 -7.22 14.28 7.43
CA GLN A 183 -5.98 13.51 7.23
C GLN A 183 -4.98 13.62 8.39
N SER A 184 -5.08 14.66 9.21
CA SER A 184 -4.19 14.87 10.37
C SER A 184 -4.56 13.99 11.57
N GLU A 185 -5.79 13.45 11.62
CA GLU A 185 -6.23 12.60 12.72
C GLU A 185 -5.47 11.27 12.70
N ASN A 186 -4.92 10.88 13.86
CA ASN A 186 -4.06 9.70 13.96
C ASN A 186 -4.77 8.40 13.54
N GLU A 187 -6.08 8.30 13.80
CA GLU A 187 -6.90 7.15 13.39
C GLU A 187 -7.05 7.04 11.86
N ASN A 188 -7.08 8.17 11.15
CA ASN A 188 -7.24 8.20 9.69
C ASN A 188 -5.93 7.90 8.95
N LYS A 189 -4.77 8.03 9.60
CA LYS A 189 -3.47 7.77 8.96
C LYS A 189 -3.35 6.34 8.42
N PHE A 190 -3.90 5.36 9.14
CA PHE A 190 -3.93 3.97 8.68
C PHE A 190 -4.76 3.85 7.40
N TRP A 191 -6.00 4.36 7.42
CA TRP A 191 -6.92 4.29 6.29
C TRP A 191 -6.41 5.03 5.08
N LEU A 192 -5.85 6.23 5.26
CA LEU A 192 -5.29 7.01 4.18
C LEU A 192 -4.11 6.29 3.51
N ARG A 193 -3.23 5.63 4.29
CA ARG A 193 -2.15 4.81 3.72
C ARG A 193 -2.67 3.61 2.93
N LEU A 194 -3.71 2.94 3.45
CA LEU A 194 -4.32 1.81 2.75
C LEU A 194 -4.98 2.25 1.44
N LEU A 195 -5.73 3.36 1.45
CA LEU A 195 -6.34 3.95 0.25
C LEU A 195 -5.31 4.44 -0.75
N TYR A 196 -4.20 5.05 -0.30
CA TYR A 196 -3.08 5.40 -1.17
C TYR A 196 -2.40 4.18 -1.78
N SER A 197 -2.25 3.09 -1.03
CA SER A 197 -1.73 1.83 -1.56
C SER A 197 -2.68 1.21 -2.58
N HIS A 198 -3.99 1.31 -2.39
CA HIS A 198 -5.00 0.91 -3.38
C HIS A 198 -4.91 1.78 -4.63
N LEU A 199 -4.79 3.10 -4.48
CA LEU A 199 -4.64 4.03 -5.58
C LEU A 199 -3.37 3.74 -6.39
N LYS A 200 -2.25 3.42 -5.72
CA LYS A 200 -1.00 3.02 -6.36
C LYS A 200 -1.20 1.84 -7.31
N ILE A 201 -1.88 0.76 -6.92
CA ILE A 201 -2.09 -0.40 -7.82
C ILE A 201 -2.84 0.01 -9.09
N ARG A 202 -3.86 0.88 -8.96
CA ARG A 202 -4.63 1.36 -10.11
C ARG A 202 -3.76 2.20 -11.05
N LEU A 203 -2.93 3.07 -10.47
CA LEU A 203 -1.99 3.90 -11.22
C LEU A 203 -0.92 3.05 -11.91
N ASP A 204 -0.35 2.06 -11.21
CA ASP A 204 0.63 1.13 -11.79
C ASP A 204 0.04 0.42 -13.02
N ARG A 205 -1.23 -0.04 -12.94
CA ARG A 205 -1.93 -0.63 -14.09
C ARG A 205 -2.10 0.35 -15.24
N TYR A 206 -2.58 1.56 -14.94
CA TYR A 206 -2.74 2.61 -15.94
C TYR A 206 -1.43 2.94 -16.66
N PHE A 207 -0.33 3.10 -15.91
CA PHE A 207 0.97 3.39 -16.50
C PHE A 207 1.52 2.22 -17.32
N ALA A 208 1.34 0.98 -16.86
CA ALA A 208 1.71 -0.21 -17.63
C ALA A 208 0.96 -0.29 -18.97
N GLU A 209 -0.36 -0.02 -18.98
CA GLU A 209 -1.18 0.03 -20.20
C GLU A 209 -0.74 1.13 -21.18
N LYS A 210 -0.20 2.24 -20.66
CA LYS A 210 0.36 3.34 -21.46
C LYS A 210 1.82 3.14 -21.85
N GLY A 211 2.48 2.07 -21.41
CA GLY A 211 3.91 1.85 -21.63
C GLY A 211 4.80 2.88 -20.93
N MET A 212 4.33 3.47 -19.82
CA MET A 212 5.05 4.49 -19.07
C MET A 212 5.77 3.87 -17.88
N THR A 213 7.05 4.19 -17.70
CA THR A 213 7.77 3.86 -16.47
C THR A 213 7.60 4.97 -15.46
N VAL A 214 6.97 4.65 -14.31
CA VAL A 214 6.65 5.62 -13.27
C VAL A 214 6.99 5.03 -11.91
N GLY A 215 7.76 5.78 -11.11
CA GLY A 215 8.00 5.45 -9.71
C GLY A 215 6.92 6.05 -8.81
N ILE A 216 6.21 5.23 -8.03
CA ILE A 216 5.25 5.70 -7.02
C ILE A 216 5.80 5.38 -5.63
N GLY A 217 6.01 6.41 -4.82
CA GLY A 217 6.56 6.31 -3.47
C GLY A 217 5.65 6.92 -2.42
N PHE A 218 5.72 6.40 -1.19
CA PHE A 218 5.06 7.01 -0.04
C PHE A 218 6.13 7.66 0.85
N GLY A 219 5.85 8.84 1.40
CA GLY A 219 6.80 9.54 2.27
C GLY A 219 7.25 8.67 3.45
N ASN A 220 8.51 8.87 3.91
CA ASN A 220 9.25 8.02 4.87
C ASN A 220 8.68 7.98 6.31
N GLY A 221 7.38 7.78 6.51
CA GLY A 221 6.75 7.51 7.81
C GLY A 221 6.70 8.67 8.81
N ASN A 222 7.56 9.69 8.67
CA ASN A 222 7.71 10.81 9.61
C ASN A 222 6.84 12.03 9.29
N ALA A 223 6.20 12.06 8.12
CA ALA A 223 5.25 13.13 7.80
C ALA A 223 4.00 13.00 8.68
N SER A 224 3.55 14.12 9.26
CA SER A 224 2.32 14.16 10.05
C SER A 224 1.09 13.75 9.25
N ILE A 225 1.13 13.96 7.93
CA ILE A 225 0.11 13.57 6.96
C ILE A 225 0.77 12.66 5.92
N PRO A 226 0.28 11.41 5.72
CA PRO A 226 0.71 10.55 4.64
C PRO A 226 0.72 11.29 3.29
N LEU A 227 1.71 10.99 2.46
CA LEU A 227 1.83 11.54 1.11
C LEU A 227 2.14 10.43 0.11
N MET A 228 1.77 10.66 -1.13
CA MET A 228 2.11 9.82 -2.27
C MET A 228 2.76 10.67 -3.35
N ASP A 229 4.00 10.32 -3.72
CA ASP A 229 4.74 10.93 -4.83
C ASP A 229 4.64 10.02 -6.05
N ILE A 230 4.38 10.61 -7.22
CA ILE A 230 4.31 9.96 -8.53
C ILE A 230 5.37 10.61 -9.41
N VAL A 231 6.34 9.82 -9.85
CA VAL A 231 7.55 10.28 -10.55
C VAL A 231 7.67 9.55 -11.89
N PRO A 232 7.13 10.12 -12.99
CA PRO A 232 7.39 9.59 -14.31
C PRO A 232 8.88 9.69 -14.66
N GLU A 233 9.49 8.64 -15.21
CA GLU A 233 10.94 8.63 -15.47
C GLU A 233 11.35 9.69 -16.50
N HIS A 234 10.52 9.94 -17.51
CA HIS A 234 10.78 10.94 -18.55
C HIS A 234 10.62 12.39 -18.05
N TRP A 235 10.16 12.58 -16.81
CA TRP A 235 10.13 13.89 -16.14
C TRP A 235 11.44 14.23 -15.41
N ILE A 236 12.45 13.36 -15.52
CA ILE A 236 13.79 13.61 -15.01
C ILE A 236 14.62 14.27 -16.12
N LEU A 237 14.86 15.57 -15.97
CA LEU A 237 15.52 16.42 -16.97
C LEU A 237 16.87 16.91 -16.43
N ASN A 238 18.00 16.44 -16.96
CA ASN A 238 19.34 16.90 -16.56
C ASN A 238 19.54 16.94 -15.03
N ASP A 239 19.29 15.81 -14.37
CA ASP A 239 19.31 15.62 -12.91
C ASP A 239 18.23 16.39 -12.11
N GLN A 240 17.35 17.14 -12.79
CA GLN A 240 16.19 17.79 -12.17
C GLN A 240 14.99 16.86 -12.23
N ARG A 241 14.40 16.57 -11.06
CA ARG A 241 13.27 15.66 -10.98
C ARG A 241 11.99 16.45 -10.82
N LEU A 242 11.05 16.26 -11.74
CA LEU A 242 9.68 16.73 -11.58
C LEU A 242 8.80 15.57 -11.11
N LEU A 243 7.79 15.88 -10.31
CA LEU A 243 6.87 14.88 -9.76
C LEU A 243 5.50 15.46 -9.44
N LEU A 244 4.52 14.58 -9.30
CA LEU A 244 3.21 14.89 -8.72
C LEU A 244 3.17 14.38 -7.28
N GLN A 245 2.69 15.20 -6.35
CA GLN A 245 2.50 14.82 -4.95
C GLN A 245 1.03 14.96 -4.55
N VAL A 246 0.49 13.91 -3.95
CA VAL A 246 -0.81 13.89 -3.27
C VAL A 246 -0.57 14.03 -1.77
N GLN A 247 -0.96 15.15 -1.17
CA GLN A 247 -0.83 15.35 0.27
C GLN A 247 -1.79 16.44 0.75
N ASN A 248 -2.40 16.27 1.93
CA ASN A 248 -3.23 17.29 2.58
C ASN A 248 -4.38 17.77 1.67
N GLY A 249 -4.89 16.85 0.83
CA GLY A 249 -5.98 17.12 -0.11
C GLY A 249 -5.62 18.08 -1.22
N GLU A 250 -4.32 18.21 -1.48
CA GLU A 250 -3.78 18.99 -2.59
C GLU A 250 -3.08 18.02 -3.54
N LEU A 251 -3.29 18.21 -4.84
CA LEU A 251 -2.38 17.72 -5.87
C LEU A 251 -1.38 18.82 -6.19
N LYS A 252 -0.10 18.50 -6.10
CA LYS A 252 0.99 19.45 -6.30
C LYS A 252 1.89 18.96 -7.40
N PHE A 253 2.16 19.80 -8.39
CA PHE A 253 3.27 19.60 -9.30
C PHE A 253 4.53 20.15 -8.64
N TYR A 254 5.58 19.36 -8.51
CA TYR A 254 6.81 19.70 -7.78
C TYR A 254 8.04 19.62 -8.67
N GLY A 255 9.01 20.49 -8.38
CA GLY A 255 10.40 20.33 -8.78
C GLY A 255 11.28 20.01 -7.58
N LEU A 256 11.98 18.89 -7.65
CA LEU A 256 13.11 18.51 -6.79
C LEU A 256 14.39 18.83 -7.57
N THR A 257 14.95 19.99 -7.29
CA THR A 257 16.04 20.60 -8.06
C THR A 257 16.84 21.55 -7.18
N LYS A 258 18.17 21.55 -7.36
CA LYS A 258 19.04 22.60 -6.79
C LYS A 258 19.22 23.79 -7.75
N ASP A 259 18.76 23.63 -8.99
CA ASP A 259 18.81 24.63 -10.04
C ASP A 259 17.61 25.58 -9.95
N LYS A 260 17.89 26.78 -9.43
CA LYS A 260 16.91 27.86 -9.33
C LYS A 260 16.47 28.39 -10.69
N VAL A 261 17.34 28.38 -11.69
CA VAL A 261 17.04 28.91 -13.01
C VAL A 261 15.99 28.02 -13.65
N PHE A 262 16.25 26.71 -13.69
CA PHE A 262 15.28 25.71 -14.14
C PHE A 262 13.94 25.83 -13.42
N LEU A 263 13.93 25.92 -12.09
CA LEU A 263 12.68 26.02 -11.33
C LEU A 263 11.90 27.30 -11.67
N ASN A 264 12.58 28.44 -11.85
CA ASN A 264 11.93 29.68 -12.24
C ASN A 264 11.36 29.61 -13.66
N GLU A 265 12.13 29.03 -14.59
CA GLU A 265 11.73 28.87 -15.99
C GLU A 265 10.50 27.97 -16.11
N ILE A 266 10.50 26.81 -15.45
CA ILE A 266 9.36 25.90 -15.53
C ILE A 266 8.12 26.48 -14.82
N ILE A 267 8.28 27.25 -13.73
CA ILE A 267 7.17 27.98 -13.10
C ILE A 267 6.62 29.03 -14.05
N ALA A 268 7.48 29.84 -14.68
CA ALA A 268 7.07 30.88 -15.62
C ALA A 268 6.37 30.27 -16.84
N PHE A 269 6.92 29.17 -17.38
CA PHE A 269 6.32 28.43 -18.47
C PHE A 269 4.95 27.87 -18.08
N SER A 270 4.85 27.20 -16.92
CA SER A 270 3.59 26.65 -16.41
C SER A 270 2.51 27.73 -16.24
N ARG A 271 2.88 28.93 -15.78
CA ARG A 271 1.97 30.09 -15.68
C ARG A 271 1.45 30.58 -17.02
N SER A 272 2.19 30.39 -18.10
CA SER A 272 1.78 30.81 -19.44
C SER A 272 0.76 29.88 -20.08
N VAL A 273 0.64 28.63 -19.59
CA VAL A 273 -0.17 27.57 -20.22
C VAL A 273 -1.28 27.01 -19.31
N ILE A 274 -1.15 27.14 -17.99
CA ILE A 274 -2.15 26.70 -17.01
C ILE A 274 -2.80 27.90 -16.32
N ASN A 275 -4.13 27.89 -16.28
CA ASN A 275 -4.97 28.86 -15.55
C ASN A 275 -5.73 28.14 -14.42
N ASN A 276 -6.34 28.91 -13.51
CA ASN A 276 -7.20 28.41 -12.42
C ASN A 276 -6.52 27.43 -11.44
N VAL A 277 -5.22 27.61 -11.19
CA VAL A 277 -4.44 26.87 -10.19
C VAL A 277 -3.68 27.83 -9.29
N GLU A 278 -3.31 27.38 -8.09
CA GLU A 278 -2.48 28.19 -7.20
C GLU A 278 -0.99 27.93 -7.49
N PHE A 279 -0.29 28.93 -8.02
CA PHE A 279 1.15 28.86 -8.24
C PHE A 279 1.95 29.19 -6.98
N LYS A 280 3.13 28.58 -6.84
CA LYS A 280 4.08 28.94 -5.80
C LYS A 280 4.47 30.41 -5.92
N LYS A 281 4.47 31.09 -4.78
CA LYS A 281 5.05 32.42 -4.64
C LYS A 281 6.56 32.30 -4.58
N MET A 282 7.24 33.01 -5.48
CA MET A 282 8.70 33.04 -5.52
C MET A 282 9.23 33.74 -4.27
N THR A 283 10.20 33.12 -3.60
CA THR A 283 10.90 33.72 -2.46
C THR A 283 12.40 33.78 -2.74
N SER A 284 13.12 34.65 -2.03
CA SER A 284 14.58 34.78 -2.18
C SER A 284 15.35 33.56 -1.63
N ARG A 285 14.72 32.72 -0.80
CA ARG A 285 15.36 31.56 -0.15
C ARG A 285 15.80 30.52 -1.18
N LYS A 286 16.91 29.81 -0.92
CA LYS A 286 17.30 28.62 -1.69
C LYS A 286 16.51 27.43 -1.16
N GLU A 287 15.58 26.92 -1.97
CA GLU A 287 14.82 25.71 -1.68
C GLU A 287 15.25 24.65 -2.70
N ASN A 288 15.66 23.45 -2.23
CA ASN A 288 15.99 22.31 -3.10
C ASN A 288 14.73 21.59 -3.61
N THR A 289 13.56 22.01 -3.13
CA THR A 289 12.25 21.43 -3.39
C THR A 289 11.22 22.54 -3.35
N ALA A 290 10.43 22.70 -4.41
CA ALA A 290 9.30 23.61 -4.39
C ALA A 290 8.16 23.05 -5.23
N PHE A 291 6.93 23.24 -4.77
CA PHE A 291 5.79 23.07 -5.66
C PHE A 291 5.84 24.17 -6.72
N ILE A 292 5.39 23.87 -7.91
CA ILE A 292 5.29 24.76 -9.06
C ILE A 292 3.88 25.37 -9.05
N PHE A 293 2.87 24.50 -9.05
CA PHE A 293 1.48 24.86 -8.78
C PHE A 293 0.75 23.70 -8.09
N LYS A 294 -0.43 24.01 -7.57
CA LYS A 294 -1.28 23.04 -6.90
C LYS A 294 -2.75 23.19 -7.26
N LEU A 295 -3.47 22.08 -7.19
CA LEU A 295 -4.91 21.96 -7.28
C LEU A 295 -5.44 21.49 -5.94
N ASN A 296 -6.45 22.19 -5.41
CA ASN A 296 -7.14 21.75 -4.21
C ASN A 296 -8.18 20.70 -4.57
N ILE A 297 -7.97 19.45 -4.12
CA ILE A 297 -8.90 18.34 -4.31
C ILE A 297 -10.17 18.58 -3.47
N HIS A 298 -10.09 19.45 -2.46
CA HIS A 298 -11.21 19.79 -1.57
C HIS A 298 -12.25 20.76 -2.11
N ASN A 299 -12.08 21.36 -3.29
CA ASN A 299 -13.07 22.32 -3.77
C ASN A 299 -14.51 21.78 -3.87
N PRO A 300 -14.77 20.57 -4.40
CA PRO A 300 -16.10 19.95 -4.32
C PRO A 300 -16.45 19.41 -2.92
N LEU A 301 -15.45 19.05 -2.11
CA LEU A 301 -15.66 18.61 -0.72
C LEU A 301 -16.19 19.72 0.20
N GLN A 302 -15.74 20.96 -0.02
CA GLN A 302 -16.25 22.13 0.68
C GLN A 302 -17.69 22.49 0.26
N GLN A 303 -18.18 21.91 -0.85
CA GLN A 303 -19.57 22.06 -1.32
C GLN A 303 -20.49 20.94 -0.80
N GLY A 304 -20.01 20.09 0.13
CA GLY A 304 -20.79 19.01 0.72
C GLY A 304 -21.01 17.81 -0.19
N GLN A 305 -20.27 17.70 -1.30
CA GLN A 305 -20.34 16.55 -2.19
C GLN A 305 -19.45 15.42 -1.66
N ASP A 306 -20.05 14.25 -1.50
CA ASP A 306 -19.33 13.03 -1.16
C ASP A 306 -18.55 12.52 -2.39
N PHE A 307 -17.34 11.99 -2.18
CA PHE A 307 -16.55 11.36 -3.23
C PHE A 307 -15.86 10.10 -2.70
N ASN A 308 -15.39 9.28 -3.63
CA ASN A 308 -14.76 7.99 -3.38
C ASN A 308 -13.35 7.91 -4.00
N LEU A 309 -12.72 6.75 -3.89
CA LEU A 309 -11.38 6.56 -4.43
C LEU A 309 -11.31 6.68 -5.97
N ASP A 310 -12.40 6.40 -6.69
CA ASP A 310 -12.48 6.58 -8.15
C ASP A 310 -12.30 8.06 -8.54
N TYR A 311 -13.00 8.94 -7.83
CA TYR A 311 -12.88 10.38 -8.05
C TYR A 311 -11.44 10.88 -7.84
N ILE A 312 -10.75 10.40 -6.80
CA ILE A 312 -9.35 10.75 -6.55
C ILE A 312 -8.45 10.22 -7.69
N TYR A 313 -8.68 8.98 -8.11
CA TYR A 313 -7.95 8.38 -9.22
C TYR A 313 -8.10 9.21 -10.50
N GLU A 314 -9.33 9.54 -10.89
CA GLU A 314 -9.61 10.34 -12.09
C GLU A 314 -8.97 11.73 -12.02
N ILE A 315 -9.02 12.38 -10.86
CA ILE A 315 -8.39 13.69 -10.67
C ILE A 315 -6.86 13.62 -10.76
N VAL A 316 -6.24 12.57 -10.20
CA VAL A 316 -4.79 12.36 -10.32
C VAL A 316 -4.39 12.16 -11.78
N ILE A 317 -5.10 11.29 -12.50
CA ILE A 317 -4.83 11.03 -13.93
C ILE A 317 -4.99 12.31 -14.74
N ARG A 318 -6.12 13.00 -14.61
CA ARG A 318 -6.37 14.25 -15.33
C ARG A 318 -5.33 15.31 -15.05
N PHE A 319 -4.89 15.45 -13.80
CA PHE A 319 -3.86 16.39 -13.42
C PHE A 319 -2.51 16.04 -14.05
N LEU A 320 -2.17 14.75 -14.09
CA LEU A 320 -0.97 14.24 -14.76
C LEU A 320 -1.01 14.49 -16.27
N GLU A 321 -2.11 14.17 -16.94
CA GLU A 321 -2.29 14.41 -18.38
C GLU A 321 -2.17 15.90 -18.73
N ILE A 322 -2.76 16.79 -17.92
CA ILE A 322 -2.64 18.24 -18.10
C ILE A 322 -1.17 18.69 -18.02
N ILE A 323 -0.41 18.16 -17.05
CA ILE A 323 1.02 18.48 -16.92
C ILE A 323 1.80 17.92 -18.11
N GLU A 324 1.54 16.68 -18.49
CA GLU A 324 2.19 16.01 -19.61
C GLU A 324 2.02 16.81 -20.92
N GLU A 325 0.76 17.08 -21.29
CA GLU A 325 0.39 17.66 -22.58
C GLU A 325 0.73 19.14 -22.68
N ARG A 326 0.57 19.90 -21.59
CA ARG A 326 0.69 21.36 -21.62
C ARG A 326 2.03 21.86 -21.13
N ILE A 327 2.73 21.09 -20.31
CA ILE A 327 3.99 21.51 -19.70
C ILE A 327 5.13 20.65 -20.20
N ILE A 328 5.13 19.35 -19.93
CA ILE A 328 6.32 18.51 -20.13
C ILE A 328 6.65 18.37 -21.62
N VAL A 329 5.72 17.88 -22.43
CA VAL A 329 5.94 17.71 -23.87
C VAL A 329 6.31 19.04 -24.55
N PRO A 330 5.57 20.15 -24.33
CA PRO A 330 5.94 21.43 -24.94
C PRO A 330 7.25 22.03 -24.43
N TYR A 331 7.60 21.83 -23.15
CA TYR A 331 8.87 22.32 -22.60
C TYR A 331 10.05 21.58 -23.22
N LEU A 332 9.94 20.25 -23.37
CA LEU A 332 10.95 19.41 -24.01
C LEU A 332 11.15 19.72 -25.51
N LEU A 333 10.10 20.17 -26.20
CA LEU A 333 10.21 20.61 -27.60
C LEU A 333 10.87 21.99 -27.77
N LYS A 334 10.97 22.78 -26.70
CA LYS A 334 11.59 24.12 -26.70
C LYS A 334 13.04 24.12 -26.24
N SER A 335 13.40 23.21 -25.34
CA SER A 335 14.76 22.96 -24.85
C SER A 335 15.58 22.16 -25.85
#